data_AF-A0A7L1JLM0-F1
#
_entry.id   AF-A0A7L1JLM0-F1
#
_cell.length_a   1.000
_cell.length_b   1.000
_cell.length_c   1.000
_cell.angle_alpha   90.00
_cell.angle_beta   90.00
_cell.angle_gamma   90.00
#
_symmetry.space_group_name_H-M   'P 1'
#
loop_
_entity.id
_entity.type
_entity.pdbx_description
1 polymer ?
#
loop_
_entity_poly.entity_id
_entity_poly.type
_entity_poly.pdbx_seq_one_letter_code
_entity_poly.pdbx_strand_id
1 'polypeptide(L)'
;SHHLAVHVMGTSLMARLLRSTVGALNTSSHSQLETSNFACLPRPRSMGRQRYVGSCLPLVVLVLLCLAQVYTHRLRRAIAAFYFPKREKSRVLYFYNKLLRQRQIFVRRQRKLVAQRAQQHPGLGPSLREWCCQRWPRLRRWMRRSCTVCGTPGTPQDRVCPAPGCGASYCRPCW
;
A
#
# COMPACT_ATOMS: atom_id res chain seq x y z
N SER A 1 -0.53 -40.19 -33.56
CA SER A 1 0.10 -40.52 -34.84
C SER A 1 -0.74 -39.93 -35.96
N HIS A 2 -0.23 -38.92 -36.68
CA HIS A 2 -0.92 -38.33 -37.84
C HIS A 2 -0.15 -38.70 -39.11
N HIS A 3 -0.78 -39.46 -40.01
CA HIS A 3 -0.24 -39.79 -41.34
C HIS A 3 -0.77 -38.78 -42.36
N LEU A 4 0.13 -38.06 -43.02
CA LEU A 4 -0.22 -37.10 -44.07
C LEU A 4 0.10 -37.73 -45.42
N ALA A 5 -0.93 -38.15 -46.16
CA ALA A 5 -0.80 -38.74 -47.49
C ALA A 5 -1.11 -37.66 -48.55
N VAL A 6 -0.11 -37.31 -49.35
CA VAL A 6 -0.24 -36.31 -50.44
C VAL A 6 -0.60 -37.04 -51.74
N HIS A 7 -1.88 -36.99 -52.12
CA HIS A 7 -2.35 -37.51 -53.41
C HIS A 7 -2.30 -36.42 -54.48
N VAL A 8 -1.32 -36.50 -55.38
CA VAL A 8 -1.26 -35.67 -56.59
C VAL A 8 -2.25 -36.26 -57.61
N MET A 9 -3.14 -35.45 -58.20
CA MET A 9 -4.08 -35.85 -59.25
C MET A 9 -3.77 -35.11 -60.57
N GLY A 10 -3.93 -35.81 -61.70
CA GLY A 10 -3.62 -35.29 -63.05
C GLY A 10 -2.56 -36.10 -63.81
N THR A 11 -2.64 -36.06 -65.14
CA THR A 11 -1.76 -36.77 -66.10
C THR A 11 -0.72 -35.88 -66.76
N SER A 12 -0.63 -34.60 -66.36
CA SER A 12 0.35 -33.65 -66.90
C SER A 12 1.79 -34.08 -66.59
N LEU A 13 2.73 -33.63 -67.44
CA LEU A 13 4.15 -33.98 -67.33
C LEU A 13 4.74 -33.56 -65.96
N MET A 14 4.33 -32.40 -65.44
CA MET A 14 4.69 -31.93 -64.10
C MET A 14 4.12 -32.82 -62.98
N ALA A 15 2.88 -33.30 -63.11
CA ALA A 15 2.28 -34.22 -62.14
C ALA A 15 2.99 -35.59 -62.14
N ARG A 16 3.49 -36.05 -63.30
CA ARG A 16 4.32 -37.27 -63.38
C ARG A 16 5.69 -37.09 -62.74
N LEU A 17 6.34 -35.94 -62.95
CA LEU A 17 7.62 -35.64 -62.30
C LEU A 17 7.46 -35.55 -60.78
N LEU A 18 6.45 -34.84 -60.29
CA LEU A 18 6.17 -34.74 -58.85
C LEU A 18 5.81 -36.09 -58.23
N ARG A 19 5.06 -36.95 -58.93
CA ARG A 19 4.73 -38.30 -58.44
C ARG A 19 5.96 -39.22 -58.41
N SER A 20 6.88 -39.07 -59.38
CA SER A 20 8.15 -39.80 -59.43
C SER A 20 9.11 -39.34 -58.33
N THR A 21 9.22 -38.05 -58.09
CA THR A 21 10.09 -37.51 -57.02
C THR A 21 9.52 -37.81 -55.64
N VAL A 22 8.21 -37.66 -55.42
CA VAL A 22 7.55 -38.05 -54.16
C VAL A 22 7.64 -39.56 -53.93
N GLY A 23 7.51 -40.39 -54.98
CA GLY A 23 7.67 -41.84 -54.90
C GLY A 23 9.10 -42.29 -54.58
N ALA A 24 10.12 -41.64 -55.16
CA ALA A 24 11.53 -41.92 -54.87
C ALA A 24 11.96 -41.42 -53.48
N LEU A 25 11.34 -40.34 -53.00
CA LEU A 25 11.57 -39.81 -51.66
C LEU A 25 10.82 -40.61 -50.58
N ASN A 26 9.71 -41.27 -50.92
CA ASN A 26 8.91 -42.11 -50.00
C ASN A 26 9.71 -43.29 -49.41
N THR A 27 10.77 -43.75 -50.10
CA THR A 27 11.68 -44.80 -49.62
C THR A 27 12.81 -44.27 -48.73
N SER A 28 13.05 -42.95 -48.70
CA SER A 28 14.14 -42.32 -47.95
C SER A 28 13.66 -41.36 -46.85
N SER A 29 12.36 -41.07 -46.76
CA SER A 29 11.78 -40.20 -45.74
C SER A 29 10.80 -40.91 -44.81
N HIS A 30 11.26 -41.97 -44.14
CA HIS A 30 10.78 -42.18 -42.76
C HIS A 30 11.44 -41.14 -41.83
N SER A 31 11.32 -39.86 -42.19
CA SER A 31 11.67 -38.76 -41.31
C SER A 31 10.56 -38.68 -40.28
N GLN A 32 10.76 -39.38 -39.16
CA GLN A 32 10.10 -39.05 -37.92
C GLN A 32 10.44 -37.59 -37.62
N LEU A 33 9.60 -36.67 -38.09
CA LEU A 33 9.56 -35.30 -37.63
C LEU A 33 8.96 -35.32 -36.22
N GLU A 34 9.75 -35.85 -35.28
CA GLU A 34 9.63 -35.56 -33.86
C GLU A 34 10.01 -34.08 -33.70
N THR A 35 9.03 -33.18 -33.83
CA THR A 35 9.18 -31.74 -33.53
C THR A 35 9.24 -31.54 -32.02
N SER A 36 10.23 -32.17 -31.40
CA SER A 36 10.38 -32.16 -29.96
C SER A 36 11.10 -30.87 -29.55
N ASN A 37 10.39 -29.99 -28.83
CA ASN A 37 10.92 -28.70 -28.37
C ASN A 37 12.01 -28.85 -27.28
N PHE A 38 12.41 -30.09 -26.91
CA PHE A 38 13.44 -30.37 -25.91
C PHE A 38 14.81 -29.76 -26.25
N ALA A 39 15.13 -29.56 -27.52
CA ALA A 39 16.35 -28.86 -27.93
C ALA A 39 16.35 -27.37 -27.56
N CYS A 40 15.16 -26.76 -27.47
CA CYS A 40 14.96 -25.35 -27.12
C CYS A 40 14.74 -25.14 -25.62
N LEU A 41 14.65 -26.21 -24.82
CA LEU A 41 14.42 -26.07 -23.38
C LEU A 41 15.71 -25.54 -22.71
N PRO A 42 15.65 -24.39 -22.01
CA PRO A 42 16.78 -23.88 -21.26
C PRO A 42 17.12 -24.89 -20.16
N ARG A 43 18.29 -25.53 -20.26
CA ARG A 43 18.77 -26.46 -19.23
C ARG A 43 19.08 -25.66 -17.96
N PRO A 44 18.37 -25.88 -16.84
CA PRO A 44 18.66 -25.19 -15.60
C PRO A 44 20.04 -25.63 -15.11
N ARG A 45 21.04 -24.76 -15.20
CA ARG A 45 22.33 -24.98 -14.54
C ARG A 45 22.25 -24.46 -13.11
N SER A 46 22.57 -25.32 -12.15
CA SER A 46 22.77 -24.91 -10.76
C SER A 46 23.84 -23.83 -10.71
N MET A 47 23.47 -22.63 -10.27
CA MET A 47 24.42 -21.53 -10.11
C MET A 47 25.37 -21.87 -8.96
N GLY A 48 26.69 -21.84 -9.22
CA GLY A 48 27.69 -22.11 -8.18
C GLY A 48 27.59 -21.12 -7.03
N ARG A 49 27.88 -21.57 -5.79
CA ARG A 49 27.77 -20.77 -4.55
C ARG A 49 28.45 -19.40 -4.66
N GLN A 50 29.58 -19.32 -5.35
CA GLN A 50 30.32 -18.08 -5.56
C GLN A 50 29.57 -17.05 -6.42
N ARG A 51 28.82 -17.49 -7.43
CA ARG A 51 28.00 -16.59 -8.26
C ARG A 51 26.80 -16.07 -7.47
N TYR A 52 26.19 -16.91 -6.65
CA TYR A 52 25.12 -16.50 -5.75
C TYR A 52 25.58 -15.43 -4.75
N VAL A 53 26.71 -15.67 -4.08
CA VAL A 53 27.30 -14.69 -3.16
C VAL A 53 27.67 -13.40 -3.89
N GLY A 54 28.26 -13.48 -5.08
CA GLY A 54 28.60 -12.30 -5.89
C GLY A 54 27.39 -11.43 -6.26
N SER A 55 26.23 -12.04 -6.51
CA SER A 55 24.99 -11.29 -6.81
C SER A 55 24.28 -10.77 -5.55
N CYS A 56 24.27 -11.54 -4.45
CA CYS A 56 23.57 -11.16 -3.23
C CYS A 56 24.34 -10.14 -2.38
N LEU A 57 25.67 -10.22 -2.34
CA LEU A 57 26.51 -9.31 -1.55
C LEU A 57 26.27 -7.82 -1.85
N PRO A 58 26.27 -7.34 -3.11
CA PRO A 58 26.04 -5.92 -3.40
C PRO A 58 24.64 -5.46 -3.00
N LEU A 59 23.63 -6.33 -3.10
CA LEU A 59 22.27 -6.02 -2.67
C LEU A 59 22.21 -5.81 -1.15
N VAL A 60 22.87 -6.69 -0.38
CA VAL A 60 22.96 -6.55 1.08
C VAL A 60 23.73 -5.27 1.45
N VAL A 61 24.85 -5.00 0.79
CA VAL A 61 25.63 -3.78 1.02
C VAL A 61 24.79 -2.54 0.72
N LEU A 62 24.02 -2.54 -0.37
CA LEU A 62 23.13 -1.42 -0.70
C LEU A 62 22.10 -1.17 0.41
N VAL A 63 21.45 -2.24 0.91
CA VAL A 63 20.50 -2.13 2.03
C VAL A 63 21.17 -1.56 3.28
N LEU A 64 22.36 -2.03 3.62
CA LEU A 64 23.13 -1.51 4.76
C LEU A 64 23.50 -0.03 4.58
N LEU A 65 23.90 0.37 3.37
CA LEU A 65 24.20 1.77 3.05
C LEU A 65 22.94 2.65 3.16
N CYS A 66 21.78 2.19 2.70
CA CYS A 66 20.51 2.91 2.86
C CYS A 66 20.15 3.10 4.34
N LEU A 67 20.35 2.08 5.18
CA LEU A 67 20.16 2.22 6.62
C LEU A 67 21.15 3.23 7.21
N ALA A 68 22.43 3.14 6.86
CA ALA A 68 23.47 4.06 7.30
C ALA A 68 23.17 5.52 6.86
N GLN A 69 22.60 5.73 5.67
CA GLN A 69 22.17 7.06 5.21
C GLN A 69 21.14 7.69 6.17
N VAL A 70 20.13 6.94 6.62
CA VAL A 70 19.14 7.46 7.57
C VAL A 70 19.82 7.92 8.87
N TYR A 71 20.75 7.12 9.38
CA TYR A 71 21.46 7.46 10.61
C TYR A 71 22.45 8.62 10.42
N THR A 72 23.17 8.68 9.29
CA THR A 72 24.08 9.79 9.00
C THR A 72 23.33 11.10 8.78
N HIS A 73 22.13 11.09 8.19
CA HIS A 73 21.28 12.27 8.12
C HIS A 73 20.82 12.77 9.50
N ARG A 74 20.50 11.85 10.43
CA ARG A 74 20.23 12.21 11.84
C ARG A 74 21.47 12.78 12.52
N LEU A 75 22.63 12.14 12.31
CA LEU A 75 23.90 12.54 12.89
C LEU A 75 24.36 13.90 12.37
N ARG A 76 24.20 14.20 11.07
CA ARG A 76 24.50 15.52 10.49
C ARG A 76 23.77 16.63 11.21
N ARG A 77 22.50 16.42 11.58
CA ARG A 77 21.74 17.39 12.38
C ARG A 77 22.32 17.53 13.79
N ALA A 78 22.69 16.44 14.43
CA ALA A 78 23.30 16.47 15.76
C ALA A 78 24.66 17.20 15.76
N ILE A 79 25.51 16.90 14.76
CA ILE A 79 26.80 17.57 14.55
C ILE A 79 26.58 19.06 14.29
N ALA A 80 25.66 19.43 13.38
CA ALA A 80 25.36 20.83 13.09
C ALA A 80 24.79 21.57 14.32
N ALA A 81 24.00 20.89 15.16
CA ALA A 81 23.50 21.44 16.42
C ALA A 81 24.62 21.69 17.43
N PHE A 82 25.65 20.81 17.45
CA PHE A 82 26.81 20.95 18.31
C PHE A 82 27.70 22.13 17.88
N TYR A 83 28.01 22.27 16.59
CA TYR A 83 28.87 23.34 16.08
C TYR A 83 28.16 24.71 15.95
N PHE A 84 26.86 24.74 15.65
CA PHE A 84 26.09 25.97 15.44
C PHE A 84 24.83 26.06 16.34
N PRO A 85 24.99 26.08 17.68
CA PRO A 85 23.87 26.01 18.61
C PRO A 85 22.92 27.21 18.50
N LYS A 86 23.43 28.40 18.19
CA LYS A 86 22.62 29.61 18.01
C LYS A 86 21.61 29.48 16.86
N ARG A 87 22.03 28.90 15.72
CA ARG A 87 21.16 28.73 14.54
C ARG A 87 20.13 27.61 14.76
N GLU A 88 20.54 26.49 15.36
CA GLU A 88 19.60 25.38 15.65
C GLU A 88 18.56 25.80 16.69
N LYS A 89 18.94 26.55 17.74
CA LYS A 89 17.98 27.06 18.73
C LYS A 89 16.90 27.94 18.09
N SER A 90 17.28 28.85 17.20
CA SER A 90 16.31 29.69 16.46
C SER A 90 15.37 28.86 15.59
N ARG A 91 15.90 27.85 14.89
CA ARG A 91 15.10 26.92 14.08
C ARG A 91 14.12 26.11 14.95
N VAL A 92 14.58 25.58 16.08
CA VAL A 92 13.74 24.82 17.02
C VAL A 92 12.64 25.70 17.62
N LEU A 93 12.96 26.92 18.05
CA LEU A 93 11.98 27.89 18.56
C LEU A 93 10.96 28.25 17.48
N TYR A 94 11.39 28.47 16.24
CA TYR A 94 10.49 28.71 15.13
C TYR A 94 9.53 27.53 14.90
N PHE A 95 10.05 26.30 14.83
CA PHE A 95 9.22 25.11 14.65
C PHE A 95 8.25 24.89 15.82
N TYR A 96 8.71 25.10 17.05
CA TYR A 96 7.88 25.04 18.24
C TYR A 96 6.72 26.04 18.16
N ASN A 97 7.01 27.31 17.90
CA ASN A 97 6.00 28.35 17.77
C ASN A 97 5.03 28.08 16.62
N LYS A 98 5.54 27.56 15.49
CA LYS A 98 4.72 27.16 14.34
C LYS A 98 3.75 26.04 14.70
N LEU A 99 4.22 24.98 15.34
CA LEU A 99 3.39 23.85 15.80
C LEU A 99 2.37 24.30 16.84
N LEU A 100 2.78 25.16 17.79
CA LEU A 100 1.88 25.72 18.80
C LEU A 100 0.76 26.55 18.14
N ARG A 101 1.10 27.42 17.18
CA ARG A 101 0.13 28.21 16.42
C ARG A 101 -0.83 27.33 15.63
N GLN A 102 -0.32 26.28 14.96
CA GLN A 102 -1.16 25.31 14.24
C GLN A 102 -2.17 24.61 15.17
N ARG A 103 -1.72 24.17 16.35
CA ARG A 103 -2.60 23.56 17.36
C ARG A 103 -3.66 24.54 17.85
N GLN A 104 -3.28 25.79 18.13
CA GLN A 104 -4.24 26.82 18.56
C GLN A 104 -5.29 27.11 17.48
N ILE A 105 -4.88 27.24 16.21
CA ILE A 105 -5.81 27.45 15.08
C ILE A 105 -6.77 26.27 14.95
N PHE A 106 -6.26 25.04 15.05
CA PHE A 106 -7.09 23.83 15.01
C PHE A 106 -8.14 23.83 16.14
N VAL A 107 -7.72 24.05 17.38
CA VAL A 107 -8.64 24.09 18.54
C VAL A 107 -9.66 25.21 18.39
N ARG A 108 -9.25 26.41 17.96
CA ARG A 108 -10.17 27.54 17.71
C ARG A 108 -11.20 27.20 16.64
N ARG A 109 -10.77 26.56 15.54
CA ARG A 109 -11.69 26.11 14.47
C ARG A 109 -12.68 25.08 14.98
N GLN A 110 -12.22 24.08 15.73
CA GLN A 110 -13.10 23.05 16.30
C GLN A 110 -14.10 23.66 17.30
N ARG A 111 -13.66 24.56 18.19
CA ARG A 111 -14.56 25.28 19.11
C ARG A 111 -15.64 26.07 18.37
N LYS A 112 -15.28 26.77 17.27
CA LYS A 112 -16.26 27.47 16.43
C LYS A 112 -17.28 26.51 15.82
N LEU A 113 -16.85 25.36 15.31
CA LEU A 113 -17.75 24.35 14.75
C LEU A 113 -18.69 23.76 15.82
N VAL A 114 -18.17 23.49 17.02
CA VAL A 114 -18.99 23.00 18.14
C VAL A 114 -20.00 24.06 18.57
N ALA A 115 -19.61 25.33 18.69
CA ALA A 115 -20.52 26.43 19.02
C ALA A 115 -21.61 26.62 17.96
N GLN A 116 -21.26 26.55 16.67
CA GLN A 116 -22.22 26.61 15.56
C GLN A 116 -23.21 25.43 15.61
N ARG A 117 -22.73 24.20 15.84
CA ARG A 117 -23.61 23.04 16.04
C ARG A 117 -24.53 23.24 17.24
N ALA A 118 -24.00 23.70 18.37
CA ALA A 118 -24.81 23.97 19.57
C ALA A 118 -25.92 25.01 19.30
N GLN A 119 -25.62 26.06 18.51
CA GLN A 119 -26.61 27.07 18.09
C GLN A 119 -27.63 26.57 17.05
N GLN A 120 -27.31 25.54 16.28
CA GLN A 120 -28.24 24.89 15.34
C GLN A 120 -29.14 23.83 16.00
N HIS A 121 -28.70 23.27 17.13
CA HIS A 121 -29.44 22.28 17.93
C HIS A 121 -30.26 22.80 19.14
N PRO A 122 -30.87 24.00 19.19
CA PRO A 122 -31.78 24.37 20.28
C PRO A 122 -33.13 23.62 20.27
N GLY A 123 -33.51 22.95 19.18
CA GLY A 123 -34.88 22.43 19.01
C GLY A 123 -35.06 21.14 18.22
N LEU A 124 -33.99 20.43 17.85
CA LEU A 124 -34.14 19.10 17.24
C LEU A 124 -34.27 18.07 18.35
N GLY A 125 -35.47 17.46 18.46
CA GLY A 125 -35.73 16.30 19.31
C GLY A 125 -34.70 15.19 19.11
N PRO A 126 -34.69 14.16 19.99
CA PRO A 126 -33.65 13.13 20.01
C PRO A 126 -33.40 12.64 18.58
N SER A 127 -32.16 12.79 18.13
CA SER A 127 -31.79 12.39 16.77
C SER A 127 -32.25 10.96 16.55
N LEU A 128 -32.69 10.59 15.34
CA LEU A 128 -33.14 9.22 15.02
C LEU A 128 -32.17 8.14 15.53
N ARG A 129 -30.88 8.46 15.62
CA ARG A 129 -29.83 7.64 16.24
C ARG A 129 -29.97 7.48 17.75
N GLU A 130 -30.23 8.55 18.49
CA GLU A 130 -30.46 8.53 19.94
C GLU A 130 -31.74 7.77 20.29
N TRP A 131 -32.81 7.97 19.52
CA TRP A 131 -34.06 7.21 19.65
C TRP A 131 -33.85 5.71 19.42
N CYS A 132 -33.16 5.33 18.34
CA CYS A 132 -32.80 3.93 18.08
C CYS A 132 -31.89 3.33 19.17
N CYS A 133 -30.96 4.12 19.73
CA CYS A 133 -30.12 3.68 20.84
C CYS A 133 -30.89 3.46 22.14
N GLN A 134 -31.91 4.27 22.39
CA GLN A 134 -32.78 4.15 23.56
C GLN A 134 -33.64 2.88 23.45
N ARG A 135 -34.07 2.53 22.23
CA ARG A 135 -34.86 1.35 21.92
C ARG A 135 -34.03 0.04 21.92
N TRP A 136 -32.73 0.10 21.61
CA TRP A 136 -31.88 -1.09 21.47
C TRP A 136 -30.58 -1.02 22.30
N PRO A 137 -30.54 -1.59 23.52
CA PRO A 137 -29.39 -1.49 24.43
C PRO A 137 -28.11 -2.18 23.91
N ARG A 138 -28.22 -3.09 22.95
CA ARG A 138 -27.08 -3.76 22.31
C ARG A 138 -26.30 -2.82 21.37
N LEU A 139 -26.97 -1.89 20.68
CA LEU A 139 -26.34 -0.90 19.80
C LEU A 139 -25.56 0.17 20.58
N ARG A 140 -25.88 0.37 21.86
CA ARG A 140 -25.20 1.32 22.76
C ARG A 140 -23.71 1.04 22.92
N ARG A 141 -23.29 -0.23 22.80
CA ARG A 141 -21.86 -0.64 22.85
C ARG A 141 -21.09 -0.22 21.60
N TRP A 142 -21.76 -0.12 20.46
CA TRP A 142 -21.16 0.26 19.17
C TRP A 142 -21.17 1.78 18.96
N MET A 143 -22.11 2.48 19.59
CA MET A 143 -22.16 3.95 19.65
C MET A 143 -21.50 4.50 20.92
N ARG A 144 -20.22 4.16 21.14
CA ARG A 144 -19.42 4.87 22.16
C ARG A 144 -19.43 6.36 21.84
N ARG A 145 -19.73 7.18 22.85
CA ARG A 145 -19.67 8.65 22.73
C ARG A 145 -18.27 9.03 22.27
N SER A 146 -18.17 9.82 21.21
CA SER A 146 -16.90 10.39 20.75
C SER A 146 -16.68 11.75 21.41
N CYS A 147 -15.43 12.20 21.47
CA CYS A 147 -15.16 13.54 21.94
C CYS A 147 -15.78 14.57 20.99
N THR A 148 -16.54 15.52 21.53
CA THR A 148 -17.24 16.57 20.74
C THR A 148 -16.28 17.47 19.95
N VAL A 149 -15.02 17.58 20.38
CA VAL A 149 -14.00 18.46 19.79
C VAL A 149 -13.12 17.76 18.76
N CYS A 150 -12.59 16.57 19.07
CA CYS A 150 -11.63 15.87 18.20
C CYS A 150 -12.23 14.64 17.49
N GLY A 151 -13.44 14.21 17.84
CA GLY A 151 -14.11 13.06 17.25
C GLY A 151 -13.48 11.71 17.59
N THR A 152 -12.46 11.66 18.45
CA THR A 152 -11.85 10.40 18.88
C THR A 152 -12.87 9.56 19.65
N PRO A 153 -12.89 8.22 19.45
CA PRO A 153 -13.80 7.35 20.18
C PRO A 153 -13.54 7.45 21.68
N GLY A 154 -14.61 7.51 22.46
CA GLY A 154 -14.48 7.81 23.87
C GLY A 154 -13.78 6.72 24.65
N THR A 155 -12.88 7.16 25.53
CA THR A 155 -12.17 6.31 26.49
C THR A 155 -12.90 6.36 27.83
N PRO A 156 -12.74 5.35 28.72
CA PRO A 156 -13.33 5.40 30.06
C PRO A 156 -12.84 6.57 30.94
N GLN A 157 -11.83 7.33 30.49
CA GLN A 157 -11.28 8.50 31.17
C GLN A 157 -11.84 9.84 30.65
N ASP A 158 -12.84 9.82 29.77
CA ASP A 158 -13.44 11.03 29.19
C ASP A 158 -14.25 11.80 30.24
N ARG A 159 -14.11 13.13 30.24
CA ARG A 159 -14.85 14.03 31.15
C ARG A 159 -16.15 14.47 30.51
N VAL A 160 -17.23 14.44 31.28
CA VAL A 160 -18.54 14.95 30.85
C VAL A 160 -18.70 16.37 31.40
N CYS A 161 -19.32 17.25 30.62
CA CYS A 161 -19.65 18.60 31.07
C CYS A 161 -20.53 18.54 32.35
N PRO A 162 -20.17 19.25 33.44
CA PRO A 162 -20.93 19.25 34.68
C PRO A 162 -22.23 20.07 34.58
N ALA A 163 -22.42 20.84 33.51
CA ALA A 163 -23.64 21.62 33.33
C ALA A 163 -24.87 20.69 33.14
N PRO A 164 -25.95 20.88 33.90
CA PRO A 164 -27.15 20.06 33.78
C PRO A 164 -27.73 20.21 32.37
N GLY A 165 -27.97 19.07 31.70
CA GLY A 165 -28.55 19.01 30.35
C GLY A 165 -27.56 19.07 29.17
N CYS A 166 -26.28 19.39 29.38
CA CYS A 166 -25.32 19.49 28.27
C CYS A 166 -24.83 18.13 27.75
N GLY A 167 -24.54 17.16 28.64
CA GLY A 167 -24.20 15.78 28.29
C GLY A 167 -22.95 15.56 27.42
N ALA A 168 -22.23 16.63 27.05
CA ALA A 168 -21.09 16.61 26.14
C ALA A 168 -19.88 15.90 26.76
N SER A 169 -19.26 14.97 26.01
CA SER A 169 -18.06 14.23 26.37
C SER A 169 -16.80 14.83 25.74
N TYR A 170 -15.75 14.97 26.54
CA TYR A 170 -14.46 15.53 26.15
C TYR A 170 -13.32 14.57 26.47
N CYS A 171 -12.38 14.47 25.55
CA CYS A 171 -11.12 13.78 25.76
C CYS A 171 -10.26 14.57 26.77
N ARG A 172 -9.39 13.92 27.56
CA ARG A 172 -8.48 14.61 28.50
C ARG A 172 -7.70 15.79 27.88
N PRO A 173 -7.09 15.68 26.68
CA PRO A 173 -6.41 16.81 26.07
C PRO A 173 -7.35 17.87 25.45
N CYS A 174 -8.65 17.58 25.37
CA CYS A 174 -9.67 18.47 24.80
C CYS A 174 -10.43 19.27 25.87
N TRP A 175 -10.49 18.75 27.10
CA TRP A 175 -11.06 19.39 28.27
C TRP A 175 -10.18 20.57 28.71
#